data_AF-A0A6A5Z3H5-F1
#
_entry.id   AF-A0A6A5Z3H5-F1
#
_cell.length_a   1.000
_cell.length_b   1.000
_cell.length_c   1.000
_cell.angle_alpha   90.00
_cell.angle_beta   90.00
_cell.angle_gamma   90.00
#
_symmetry.space_group_name_H-M   'P 1'
#
loop_
_entity.id
_entity.type
_entity.pdbx_description
1 polymer ?
#
loop_
_entity_poly.entity_id
_entity_poly.type
_entity_poly.pdbx_seq_one_letter_code
_entity_poly.pdbx_strand_id
1 'polypeptide(L)'
;MAYPLLYKPSRRFFDLPQIDNNSFFGPDSPVLVLFLVKTSQKQRDEIEKLLNVGGELWPTDDSELRRLEIVPWLRNYELSDEDAVLSAVVEVVQLSCAAHILIDKVGLENKTCIITFSPDWNGLGYAPGTNDYMYEHEFARVGWDEARFLVSLAGQNKSWFPDILSEIRRLKMPPNELDMSESQEWEIVSRSRQHKWPSHISRDFKLDQDAPTIISLIYLSVEELHNIKTDILANASPGHAPPKIINWPAGIEPGSEADLWYIFDAIKHDFVPPYGEVFGFFIDSMYLADPDRDPELLMVTRTKIDDAEDAAAKFVAENSMEATRIRKDEFLEVYRAAFNPTGDRDGNAVHHNGAMRSLDLKTGAWSPFAIITNPDIPVLVPSALPFFVLQPISSTQEHALRSVFPCFNATQTQFFHIPDGDGTITHLLRYFQSSEFTSFHRRPPADFVAIDAPSLSSITNAKRDGETGCWSSQPSVLLGTSAFILHEGDMGRLLAEDQVGYAVGRCAMWGVEEHQDWAIRASDCRGLMGDIGEIGEEEEGVTGRFCWDCFGKGDEEVEGRVQFRE
;
A
#
# COMPACT_ATOMS: atom_id res chain seq x y z
N MET A 1 6.40 37.24 -10.61
CA MET A 1 5.65 37.09 -9.35
C MET A 1 4.90 35.77 -9.47
N ALA A 2 5.28 34.78 -8.68
CA ALA A 2 4.57 33.51 -8.63
C ALA A 2 3.55 33.57 -7.49
N TYR A 3 2.33 33.11 -7.75
CA TYR A 3 1.43 32.66 -6.70
C TYR A 3 1.68 31.15 -6.54
N PRO A 4 2.09 30.66 -5.36
CA PRO A 4 1.90 29.26 -5.06
C PRO A 4 0.41 29.05 -4.82
N LEU A 5 -0.27 28.37 -5.74
CA LEU A 5 -1.46 27.61 -5.34
C LEU A 5 -0.94 26.48 -4.46
N LEU A 6 -0.92 26.75 -3.15
CA LEU A 6 -0.79 25.75 -2.11
C LEU A 6 -2.05 24.88 -2.14
N TYR A 7 -2.12 23.98 -3.12
CA TYR A 7 -2.99 22.83 -3.04
C TYR A 7 -2.45 21.98 -1.88
N LYS A 8 -2.95 22.23 -0.67
CA LYS A 8 -2.74 21.33 0.46
C LYS A 8 -3.59 20.11 0.16
N PRO A 9 -3.02 18.92 -0.06
CA PRO A 9 -3.82 17.72 -0.08
C PRO A 9 -4.39 17.56 1.33
N SER A 10 -5.68 17.87 1.52
CA SER A 10 -6.39 17.59 2.77
C SER A 10 -6.71 16.11 2.91
N ARG A 11 -6.40 15.32 1.87
CA ARG A 11 -6.64 13.89 1.70
C ARG A 11 -6.18 13.11 2.92
N ARG A 12 -7.11 12.80 3.81
CA ARG A 12 -6.92 11.75 4.80
C ARG A 12 -7.41 10.48 4.15
N PHE A 13 -6.63 9.41 4.25
CA PHE A 13 -7.22 8.11 3.96
C PHE A 13 -8.39 7.88 4.91
N PHE A 14 -9.41 7.20 4.39
CA PHE A 14 -10.68 6.99 5.07
C PHE A 14 -11.58 8.25 5.15
N ASP A 15 -11.42 9.26 4.30
CA ASP A 15 -12.39 10.38 4.25
C ASP A 15 -13.80 9.94 3.78
N LEU A 16 -13.97 8.78 3.13
CA LEU A 16 -15.25 8.33 2.56
C LEU A 16 -15.46 6.81 2.59
N PRO A 17 -16.73 6.35 2.65
CA PRO A 17 -17.09 4.95 2.43
C PRO A 17 -17.01 4.59 0.93
N GLN A 18 -16.53 3.38 0.64
CA GLN A 18 -16.49 2.83 -0.72
C GLN A 18 -17.85 2.24 -1.10
N ILE A 19 -18.46 2.73 -2.18
CA ILE A 19 -19.78 2.29 -2.65
C ILE A 19 -19.68 0.98 -3.46
N ASP A 20 -20.56 0.00 -3.22
CA ASP A 20 -20.61 -1.26 -3.99
C ASP A 20 -21.31 -1.07 -5.34
N ASN A 21 -20.54 -0.80 -6.40
CA ASN A 21 -21.10 -0.62 -7.74
C ASN A 21 -21.90 -1.82 -8.27
N ASN A 22 -21.63 -3.05 -7.83
CA ASN A 22 -22.38 -4.22 -8.30
C ASN A 22 -23.86 -4.15 -7.87
N SER A 23 -24.16 -3.36 -6.84
CA SER A 23 -25.51 -3.08 -6.39
C SER A 23 -26.22 -1.94 -7.14
N PHE A 24 -25.49 -1.15 -7.92
CA PHE A 24 -25.93 0.06 -8.65
C PHE A 24 -26.92 -0.11 -9.83
N PHE A 25 -26.95 -1.25 -10.51
CA PHE A 25 -27.50 -1.30 -11.87
C PHE A 25 -29.02 -1.56 -11.97
N GLY A 26 -29.77 -0.54 -12.40
CA GLY A 26 -31.19 -0.64 -12.77
C GLY A 26 -32.06 0.52 -12.25
N PRO A 27 -33.30 0.66 -12.74
CA PRO A 27 -34.25 1.66 -12.23
C PRO A 27 -34.63 1.41 -10.77
N ASP A 28 -34.64 0.15 -10.35
CA ASP A 28 -35.03 -0.28 -8.99
C ASP A 28 -33.92 -0.11 -7.94
N SER A 29 -32.71 0.29 -8.37
CA SER A 29 -31.58 0.49 -7.46
C SER A 29 -31.85 1.63 -6.48
N PRO A 30 -31.55 1.49 -5.18
CA PRO A 30 -31.72 2.60 -4.25
C PRO A 30 -30.76 3.76 -4.55
N VAL A 31 -31.11 4.94 -4.06
CA VAL A 31 -30.30 6.16 -4.04
C VAL A 31 -29.66 6.27 -2.67
N LEU A 32 -28.33 6.32 -2.62
CA LEU A 32 -27.62 6.46 -1.37
C LEU A 32 -27.66 7.91 -0.86
N VAL A 33 -27.98 8.06 0.42
CA VAL A 33 -27.90 9.30 1.19
C VAL A 33 -26.66 9.21 2.07
N LEU A 34 -25.54 9.75 1.57
CA LEU A 34 -24.25 9.77 2.25
C LEU A 34 -24.18 10.98 3.18
N PHE A 35 -23.96 10.76 4.47
CA PHE A 35 -23.70 11.85 5.41
C PHE A 35 -22.19 12.12 5.45
N LEU A 36 -21.80 13.40 5.29
CA LEU A 36 -20.42 13.90 5.37
C LEU A 36 -20.15 14.69 6.68
N VAL A 37 -21.04 14.49 7.66
CA VAL A 37 -21.08 15.19 8.94
C VAL A 37 -21.81 14.33 9.97
N LYS A 38 -21.32 14.32 11.21
CA LYS A 38 -21.87 13.46 12.28
C LYS A 38 -23.30 13.86 12.60
N THR A 39 -24.19 12.87 12.62
CA THR A 39 -25.63 13.05 12.87
C THR A 39 -26.12 12.01 13.88
N SER A 40 -27.22 12.32 14.56
CA SER A 40 -27.99 11.35 15.34
C SER A 40 -29.04 10.65 14.48
N GLN A 41 -29.48 9.43 14.86
CA GLN A 41 -30.52 8.70 14.15
C GLN A 41 -31.78 9.56 13.92
N LYS A 42 -32.22 10.28 14.96
CA LYS A 42 -33.36 11.19 14.86
C LYS A 42 -33.19 12.26 13.78
N GLN A 43 -31.99 12.83 13.62
CA GLN A 43 -31.74 13.80 12.53
C GLN A 43 -31.80 13.13 11.17
N ARG A 44 -31.28 11.90 11.05
CA ARG A 44 -31.34 11.12 9.81
C ARG A 44 -32.79 10.77 9.44
N ASP A 45 -33.60 10.31 10.40
CA ASP A 45 -35.03 10.05 10.23
C ASP A 45 -35.79 11.31 9.78
N GLU A 46 -35.48 12.47 10.37
CA GLU A 46 -36.09 13.75 10.00
C GLU A 46 -35.69 14.21 8.59
N ILE A 47 -34.44 13.98 8.19
CA ILE A 47 -33.93 14.31 6.85
C ILE A 47 -34.50 13.36 5.81
N GLU A 48 -34.45 12.04 6.04
CA GLU A 48 -35.01 11.03 5.14
C GLU A 48 -36.51 11.27 4.92
N LYS A 49 -37.25 11.58 5.99
CA LYS A 49 -38.65 11.98 5.87
C LYS A 49 -38.83 13.18 4.95
N LEU A 50 -38.00 14.22 5.06
CA LEU A 50 -38.07 15.42 4.20
C LEU A 50 -37.69 15.12 2.74
N LEU A 51 -36.65 14.31 2.50
CA LEU A 51 -36.29 13.78 1.17
C LEU A 51 -37.45 12.95 0.57
N ASN A 52 -38.27 12.31 1.41
CA ASN A 52 -39.41 11.50 1.02
C ASN A 52 -40.74 12.25 0.85
N VAL A 53 -40.90 13.51 1.33
CA VAL A 53 -42.16 14.26 1.13
C VAL A 53 -42.33 14.69 -0.32
N GLY A 54 -41.26 15.17 -0.94
CA GLY A 54 -41.30 15.84 -2.26
C GLY A 54 -41.95 17.23 -2.20
N GLY A 55 -41.36 18.22 -2.87
CA GLY A 55 -41.94 19.56 -2.96
C GLY A 55 -43.27 19.59 -3.73
N GLU A 56 -44.19 20.51 -3.37
CA GLU A 56 -45.54 20.66 -3.95
C GLU A 56 -45.57 20.98 -5.48
N LEU A 57 -44.41 21.14 -6.11
CA LEU A 57 -44.25 21.70 -7.46
C LEU A 57 -43.84 20.67 -8.53
N TRP A 58 -43.61 19.42 -8.16
CA TRP A 58 -43.06 18.40 -9.07
C TRP A 58 -44.16 17.51 -9.68
N PRO A 59 -44.07 17.17 -10.99
CA PRO A 59 -45.13 16.41 -11.66
C PRO A 59 -45.26 14.99 -11.11
N THR A 60 -46.47 14.64 -10.69
CA THR A 60 -46.84 13.34 -10.12
C THR A 60 -47.12 12.28 -11.20
N ASP A 61 -46.39 12.30 -12.33
CA ASP A 61 -46.45 11.20 -13.29
C ASP A 61 -45.85 9.94 -12.66
N ASP A 62 -46.24 8.75 -13.15
CA ASP A 62 -45.99 7.42 -12.55
C ASP A 62 -44.51 6.97 -12.50
N SER A 63 -43.54 7.88 -12.47
CA SER A 63 -42.15 7.56 -12.14
C SER A 63 -42.05 7.15 -10.67
N GLU A 64 -41.92 5.84 -10.43
CA GLU A 64 -41.66 5.30 -9.09
C GLU A 64 -40.38 5.93 -8.52
N LEU A 65 -40.52 6.74 -7.47
CA LEU A 65 -39.39 7.38 -6.81
C LEU A 65 -38.47 6.30 -6.24
N ARG A 66 -37.19 6.31 -6.65
CA ARG A 66 -36.19 5.34 -6.20
C ARG A 66 -36.11 5.33 -4.66
N ARG A 67 -35.96 4.16 -4.05
CA ARG A 67 -35.82 4.02 -2.58
C ARG A 67 -34.59 4.79 -2.11
N LEU A 68 -34.65 5.39 -0.92
CA LEU A 68 -33.47 5.96 -0.26
C LEU A 68 -32.84 4.91 0.66
N GLU A 69 -31.51 4.91 0.73
CA GLU A 69 -30.74 4.12 1.71
C GLU A 69 -29.71 5.04 2.37
N ILE A 70 -29.50 4.88 3.67
CA ILE A 70 -28.71 5.83 4.47
C ILE A 70 -27.33 5.26 4.78
N VAL A 71 -26.29 6.04 4.50
CA VAL A 71 -24.91 5.76 4.95
C VAL A 71 -24.50 6.87 5.93
N PRO A 72 -24.46 6.60 7.26
CA PRO A 72 -24.13 7.59 8.27
C PRO A 72 -22.64 7.97 8.22
N TRP A 73 -22.32 9.16 8.73
CA TRP A 73 -20.94 9.61 8.89
C TRP A 73 -20.33 9.03 10.17
N LEU A 74 -19.31 8.19 10.02
CA LEU A 74 -18.67 7.47 11.12
C LEU A 74 -17.37 8.13 11.63
N ARG A 75 -17.04 9.35 11.19
CA ARG A 75 -15.84 10.08 11.66
C ARG A 75 -16.15 11.07 12.78
N ASN A 76 -15.17 11.26 13.65
CA ASN A 76 -15.16 12.25 14.73
C ASN A 76 -14.77 13.67 14.28
N TYR A 77 -14.34 13.84 13.03
CA TYR A 77 -14.09 15.13 12.38
C TYR A 77 -15.17 15.45 11.35
N GLU A 78 -15.30 16.73 10.99
CA GLU A 78 -16.21 17.22 9.96
C GLU A 78 -15.40 17.72 8.76
N LEU A 79 -15.86 17.42 7.54
CA LEU A 79 -15.39 18.12 6.35
C LEU A 79 -15.89 19.58 6.44
N SER A 80 -14.97 20.46 6.83
CA SER A 80 -15.26 21.85 7.22
C SER A 80 -14.88 22.89 6.17
N ASP A 81 -14.22 22.45 5.10
CA ASP A 81 -13.86 23.26 3.93
C ASP A 81 -14.69 22.81 2.72
N GLU A 82 -15.15 23.77 1.91
CA GLU A 82 -15.93 23.50 0.70
C GLU A 82 -15.07 22.73 -0.32
N ASP A 83 -13.77 23.02 -0.41
CA ASP A 83 -12.83 22.30 -1.28
C ASP A 83 -12.65 20.83 -0.86
N ALA A 84 -12.73 20.54 0.44
CA ALA A 84 -12.66 19.17 0.97
C ALA A 84 -13.95 18.39 0.69
N VAL A 85 -15.12 19.04 0.83
CA VAL A 85 -16.41 18.45 0.45
C VAL A 85 -16.48 18.21 -1.07
N LEU A 86 -15.97 19.13 -1.89
CA LEU A 86 -15.89 18.97 -3.35
C LEU A 86 -14.95 17.85 -3.76
N SER A 87 -13.77 17.75 -3.14
CA SER A 87 -12.83 16.64 -3.37
C SER A 87 -13.45 15.29 -3.04
N ALA A 88 -14.18 15.22 -1.92
CA ALA A 88 -14.93 14.03 -1.53
C ALA A 88 -16.06 13.70 -2.54
N VAL A 89 -16.84 14.69 -2.99
CA VAL A 89 -17.87 14.49 -4.03
C VAL A 89 -17.27 13.92 -5.32
N VAL A 90 -16.12 14.42 -5.76
CA VAL A 90 -15.42 13.89 -6.95
C VAL A 90 -14.98 12.44 -6.74
N GLU A 91 -14.44 12.08 -5.56
CA GLU A 91 -14.00 10.70 -5.28
C GLU A 91 -15.19 9.71 -5.22
N VAL A 92 -16.30 10.06 -4.55
CA VAL A 92 -17.53 9.22 -4.56
C VAL A 92 -18.00 8.93 -5.99
N VAL A 93 -17.96 9.94 -6.86
CA VAL A 93 -18.53 9.85 -8.21
C VAL A 93 -17.58 9.16 -9.19
N GLN A 94 -16.26 9.35 -9.08
CA GLN A 94 -15.30 8.51 -9.80
C GLN A 94 -15.39 7.04 -9.40
N LEU A 95 -15.70 6.77 -8.13
CA LEU A 95 -15.88 5.43 -7.61
C LEU A 95 -17.27 4.83 -7.90
N SER A 96 -18.25 5.59 -8.42
CA SER A 96 -19.58 5.05 -8.67
C SER A 96 -20.36 5.69 -9.82
N CYS A 97 -20.85 4.84 -10.72
CA CYS A 97 -21.75 5.22 -11.81
C CYS A 97 -23.18 5.58 -11.35
N ALA A 98 -23.47 5.53 -10.05
CA ALA A 98 -24.77 5.83 -9.49
C ALA A 98 -24.94 7.33 -9.17
N ALA A 99 -26.18 7.75 -9.04
CA ALA A 99 -26.53 9.08 -8.53
C ALA A 99 -26.76 9.03 -7.02
N HIS A 100 -26.15 9.98 -6.29
CA HIS A 100 -26.11 10.01 -4.82
C HIS A 100 -26.68 11.32 -4.29
N ILE A 101 -27.10 11.31 -3.02
CA ILE A 101 -27.43 12.50 -2.24
C ILE A 101 -26.38 12.61 -1.13
N LEU A 102 -25.67 13.73 -1.02
CA LEU A 102 -24.68 13.98 0.02
C LEU A 102 -25.16 15.09 0.97
N ILE A 103 -25.18 14.78 2.26
CA ILE A 103 -25.56 15.69 3.34
C ILE A 103 -24.28 16.18 4.02
N ASP A 104 -23.90 17.41 3.74
CA ASP A 104 -22.78 18.09 4.40
C ASP A 104 -23.27 19.07 5.49
N LYS A 105 -22.33 19.72 6.18
CA LYS A 105 -22.64 20.68 7.25
C LYS A 105 -23.49 21.87 6.77
N VAL A 106 -23.11 22.46 5.64
CA VAL A 106 -23.89 23.54 4.99
C VAL A 106 -25.30 23.05 4.64
N GLY A 107 -25.41 21.78 4.25
CA GLY A 107 -26.65 21.09 4.01
C GLY A 107 -27.56 20.98 5.23
N LEU A 108 -27.03 20.49 6.35
CA LEU A 108 -27.75 20.42 7.64
C LEU A 108 -28.27 21.79 8.10
N GLU A 109 -27.44 22.83 8.01
CA GLU A 109 -27.80 24.17 8.49
C GLU A 109 -28.86 24.84 7.60
N ASN A 110 -28.78 24.65 6.27
CA ASN A 110 -29.62 25.36 5.29
C ASN A 110 -30.74 24.49 4.68
N LYS A 111 -30.90 23.24 5.11
CA LYS A 111 -31.82 22.23 4.53
C LYS A 111 -31.56 21.97 3.03
N THR A 112 -30.29 21.91 2.66
CA THR A 112 -29.84 21.61 1.30
C THR A 112 -28.98 20.34 1.26
N CYS A 113 -28.75 19.81 0.08
CA CYS A 113 -27.84 18.69 -0.12
C CYS A 113 -27.14 18.85 -1.46
N ILE A 114 -26.03 18.13 -1.64
CA ILE A 114 -25.39 17.97 -2.95
C ILE A 114 -26.00 16.73 -3.58
N ILE A 115 -26.52 16.85 -4.80
CA ILE A 115 -26.88 15.68 -5.62
C ILE A 115 -25.78 15.46 -6.67
N THR A 116 -25.45 14.19 -6.92
CA THR A 116 -24.49 13.81 -7.96
C THR A 116 -25.18 13.02 -9.07
N PHE A 117 -24.70 13.19 -10.29
CA PHE A 117 -25.20 12.47 -11.45
C PHE A 117 -24.03 12.06 -12.36
N SER A 118 -24.02 10.78 -12.72
CA SER A 118 -23.22 10.24 -13.81
C SER A 118 -24.16 9.81 -14.93
N PRO A 119 -24.04 10.35 -16.16
CA PRO A 119 -24.75 9.82 -17.31
C PRO A 119 -24.43 8.33 -17.50
N ASP A 120 -25.44 7.51 -17.78
CA ASP A 120 -25.30 6.05 -17.85
C ASP A 120 -24.34 5.63 -19.00
N TRP A 121 -23.32 4.85 -18.63
CA TRP A 121 -22.31 4.29 -19.53
C TRP A 121 -22.95 3.47 -20.67
N ASN A 122 -24.10 2.84 -20.43
CA ASN A 122 -24.64 1.79 -21.29
C ASN A 122 -25.40 2.29 -22.55
N GLY A 123 -25.58 3.60 -22.73
CA GLY A 123 -26.46 4.17 -23.76
C GLY A 123 -25.84 4.46 -25.14
N LEU A 124 -24.53 4.75 -25.19
CA LEU A 124 -23.83 5.14 -26.42
C LEU A 124 -22.67 4.17 -26.65
N GLY A 125 -22.89 3.26 -27.60
CA GLY A 125 -22.03 2.09 -27.78
C GLY A 125 -20.55 2.43 -27.99
N TYR A 126 -19.68 1.56 -27.46
CA TYR A 126 -18.24 1.53 -27.71
C TYR A 126 -17.91 1.86 -29.16
N ALA A 127 -17.53 3.10 -29.44
CA ALA A 127 -16.88 3.51 -30.67
C ALA A 127 -15.37 3.22 -30.48
N PRO A 128 -14.80 2.17 -31.11
CA PRO A 128 -13.41 1.83 -30.88
C PRO A 128 -12.53 2.93 -31.51
N GLY A 129 -11.82 3.71 -30.67
CA GLY A 129 -10.86 4.70 -31.13
C GLY A 129 -11.12 6.16 -30.74
N THR A 130 -12.08 6.47 -29.85
CA THR A 130 -12.24 7.83 -29.29
C THR A 130 -12.20 7.81 -27.76
N ASN A 131 -11.04 8.12 -27.18
CA ASN A 131 -10.86 8.24 -25.72
C ASN A 131 -11.43 9.55 -25.13
N ASP A 132 -12.04 10.42 -25.96
CA ASP A 132 -12.46 11.78 -25.58
C ASP A 132 -13.85 11.91 -24.95
N TYR A 133 -14.60 10.81 -24.76
CA TYR A 133 -15.91 10.86 -24.08
C TYR A 133 -15.78 10.63 -22.57
N MET A 134 -15.03 11.52 -21.90
CA MET A 134 -15.28 11.78 -20.49
C MET A 134 -16.65 12.43 -20.38
N TYR A 135 -17.65 11.69 -19.87
CA TYR A 135 -18.88 12.31 -19.40
C TYR A 135 -18.53 13.18 -18.20
N GLU A 136 -18.77 14.49 -18.29
CA GLU A 136 -18.61 15.39 -17.15
C GLU A 136 -19.56 14.94 -16.04
N HIS A 137 -18.97 14.46 -14.94
CA HIS A 137 -19.71 14.13 -13.73
C HIS A 137 -20.35 15.40 -13.18
N GLU A 138 -21.68 15.39 -13.05
CA GLU A 138 -22.42 16.58 -12.68
C GLU A 138 -22.77 16.56 -11.19
N PHE A 139 -22.69 17.71 -10.53
CA PHE A 139 -23.16 17.86 -9.16
C PHE A 139 -23.75 19.25 -8.91
N ALA A 140 -24.79 19.31 -8.07
CA ALA A 140 -25.53 20.55 -7.79
C ALA A 140 -26.03 20.58 -6.35
N ARG A 141 -26.14 21.79 -5.78
CA ARG A 141 -26.74 21.98 -4.46
C ARG A 141 -28.23 22.33 -4.59
N VAL A 142 -29.08 21.52 -3.96
CA VAL A 142 -30.55 21.57 -4.09
C VAL A 142 -31.24 21.46 -2.72
N GLY A 143 -32.53 21.83 -2.64
CA GLY A 143 -33.33 21.61 -1.43
C GLY A 143 -33.54 20.12 -1.14
N TRP A 144 -33.66 19.72 0.12
CA TRP A 144 -33.98 18.33 0.49
C TRP A 144 -35.29 17.84 -0.16
N ASP A 145 -36.28 18.72 -0.27
CA ASP A 145 -37.58 18.47 -0.91
C ASP A 145 -37.52 18.34 -2.45
N GLU A 146 -36.42 18.76 -3.08
CA GLU A 146 -36.17 18.61 -4.52
C GLU A 146 -35.31 17.36 -4.83
N ALA A 147 -34.44 16.95 -3.90
CA ALA A 147 -33.31 16.04 -4.14
C ALA A 147 -33.69 14.65 -4.66
N ARG A 148 -34.57 13.93 -3.94
CA ARG A 148 -34.96 12.55 -4.31
C ARG A 148 -35.62 12.51 -5.69
N PHE A 149 -36.41 13.53 -6.02
CA PHE A 149 -37.08 13.64 -7.31
C PHE A 149 -36.07 13.86 -8.45
N LEU A 150 -35.17 14.85 -8.31
CA LEU A 150 -34.14 15.14 -9.31
C LEU A 150 -33.21 13.94 -9.56
N VAL A 151 -32.82 13.22 -8.51
CA VAL A 151 -31.99 12.01 -8.61
C VAL A 151 -32.75 10.81 -9.20
N SER A 152 -34.05 10.68 -8.94
CA SER A 152 -34.88 9.60 -9.52
C SER A 152 -35.14 9.80 -11.01
N LEU A 153 -35.31 11.05 -11.48
CA LEU A 153 -35.50 11.36 -12.90
C LEU A 153 -34.24 11.14 -13.75
N ALA A 154 -33.05 11.21 -13.16
CA ALA A 154 -31.79 11.29 -13.89
C ALA A 154 -31.46 10.02 -14.72
N GLY A 155 -32.10 8.88 -14.44
CA GLY A 155 -31.96 7.61 -15.17
C GLY A 155 -32.47 7.58 -16.62
N GLN A 156 -32.71 8.73 -17.27
CA GLN A 156 -33.24 8.84 -18.64
C GLN A 156 -32.17 9.26 -19.68
N ASN A 157 -30.91 8.88 -19.49
CA ASN A 157 -29.79 9.04 -20.46
C ASN A 157 -29.49 10.47 -20.94
N LYS A 158 -29.78 11.49 -20.12
CA LYS A 158 -29.39 12.89 -20.37
C LYS A 158 -29.00 13.59 -19.07
N SER A 159 -28.06 14.54 -19.18
CA SER A 159 -27.88 15.61 -18.20
C SER A 159 -29.11 16.53 -18.23
N TRP A 160 -29.61 16.90 -17.05
CA TRP A 160 -30.77 17.79 -16.89
C TRP A 160 -30.44 19.09 -16.14
N PHE A 161 -29.21 19.24 -15.63
CA PHE A 161 -28.77 20.49 -14.97
C PHE A 161 -28.70 21.72 -15.90
N PRO A 162 -28.65 21.60 -17.24
CA PRO A 162 -28.93 22.70 -18.17
C PRO A 162 -30.39 23.17 -18.21
N ASP A 163 -31.33 22.24 -18.10
CA ASP A 163 -32.76 22.52 -18.37
C ASP A 163 -33.56 22.79 -17.09
N ILE A 164 -33.10 22.30 -15.93
CA ILE A 164 -33.83 22.38 -14.64
C ILE A 164 -33.16 23.31 -13.62
N LEU A 165 -31.82 23.43 -13.62
CA LEU A 165 -31.08 24.18 -12.59
C LEU A 165 -30.39 25.42 -13.18
N SER A 166 -30.55 26.56 -12.49
CA SER A 166 -29.79 27.77 -12.83
C SER A 166 -28.29 27.58 -12.58
N GLU A 167 -27.44 28.24 -13.38
CA GLU A 167 -25.97 28.16 -13.24
C GLU A 167 -25.48 28.44 -11.80
N ILE A 168 -26.20 29.27 -11.03
CA ILE A 168 -25.90 29.64 -9.64
C ILE A 168 -25.96 28.42 -8.69
N ARG A 169 -26.73 27.38 -9.01
CA ARG A 169 -26.85 26.14 -8.20
C ARG A 169 -25.81 25.07 -8.55
N ARG A 170 -25.03 25.27 -9.64
CA ARG A 170 -23.94 24.38 -10.00
C ARG A 170 -22.70 24.76 -9.20
N LEU A 171 -22.13 23.76 -8.54
CA LEU A 171 -20.80 23.89 -7.98
C LEU A 171 -19.82 23.74 -9.14
N LYS A 172 -18.92 24.71 -9.34
CA LYS A 172 -17.90 24.60 -10.38
C LYS A 172 -16.86 23.60 -9.89
N MET A 173 -16.56 22.58 -10.71
CA MET A 173 -15.32 21.84 -10.50
C MET A 173 -14.15 22.84 -10.49
N PRO A 174 -13.14 22.69 -9.61
CA PRO A 174 -11.83 23.20 -9.94
C PRO A 174 -11.44 22.64 -11.32
N PRO A 175 -10.70 23.39 -12.17
CA PRO A 175 -10.23 22.83 -13.43
C PRO A 175 -9.52 21.49 -13.18
N ASN A 176 -9.63 20.54 -14.12
CA ASN A 176 -9.02 19.21 -14.02
C ASN A 176 -7.47 19.31 -14.05
N GLU A 177 -6.89 19.79 -12.96
CA GLU A 177 -5.46 19.73 -12.62
C GLU A 177 -5.12 18.38 -11.95
N LEU A 178 -6.03 17.39 -12.04
CA LEU A 178 -5.71 15.96 -12.05
C LEU A 178 -5.20 15.50 -13.43
N ASP A 179 -4.51 16.40 -14.13
CA ASP A 179 -3.65 16.01 -15.25
C ASP A 179 -2.42 15.30 -14.68
N MET A 180 -2.55 13.98 -14.45
CA MET A 180 -1.42 13.14 -14.04
C MET A 180 -0.30 13.06 -15.10
N SER A 181 -0.42 13.75 -16.25
CA SER A 181 0.63 13.86 -17.25
C SER A 181 1.58 15.04 -17.04
N GLU A 182 1.20 16.07 -16.26
CA GLU A 182 2.19 17.02 -15.78
C GLU A 182 2.98 16.38 -14.64
N SER A 183 4.21 15.98 -14.97
CA SER A 183 5.23 15.55 -14.02
C SER A 183 5.44 16.66 -12.98
N GLN A 184 4.74 16.56 -11.86
CA GLN A 184 5.08 17.32 -10.66
C GLN A 184 6.56 17.06 -10.41
N GLU A 185 7.37 18.13 -10.46
CA GLU A 185 8.71 18.09 -9.86
C GLU A 185 8.47 17.91 -8.37
N TRP A 186 8.41 16.64 -7.95
CA TRP A 186 8.24 16.28 -6.55
C TRP A 186 9.41 16.91 -5.80
N GLU A 187 9.15 18.00 -5.06
CA GLU A 187 9.95 18.34 -3.89
C GLU A 187 9.76 17.19 -2.92
N ILE A 188 10.52 16.11 -3.14
CA ILE A 188 10.65 15.01 -2.20
C ILE A 188 10.99 15.68 -0.88
N VAL A 189 10.09 15.59 0.10
CA VAL A 189 10.32 16.08 1.46
C VAL A 189 11.26 15.09 2.16
N SER A 190 12.42 14.88 1.55
CA SER A 190 13.54 14.11 2.06
C SER A 190 14.13 14.89 3.22
N ARG A 191 13.46 14.80 4.37
CA ARG A 191 14.10 15.07 5.65
C ARG A 191 15.36 14.24 5.67
N SER A 192 16.49 14.94 5.77
CA SER A 192 17.78 14.44 5.35
C SER A 192 18.29 13.27 6.19
N ARG A 193 17.83 12.04 5.87
CA ARG A 193 18.56 10.81 6.13
C ARG A 193 19.80 10.82 5.22
N GLN A 194 20.80 11.64 5.55
CA GLN A 194 22.07 11.65 4.83
C GLN A 194 22.74 10.28 4.97
N HIS A 195 22.51 9.41 4.00
CA HIS A 195 23.11 8.09 3.98
C HIS A 195 24.64 8.21 4.00
N LYS A 196 25.24 7.57 5.00
CA LYS A 196 26.67 7.61 5.24
C LYS A 196 27.36 6.50 4.46
N TRP A 197 27.62 6.78 3.19
CA TRP A 197 28.33 5.89 2.26
C TRP A 197 29.50 5.12 2.92
N PRO A 198 29.56 3.77 2.81
CA PRO A 198 30.61 2.96 3.41
C PRO A 198 32.01 3.29 2.86
N SER A 199 32.91 3.71 3.75
CA SER A 199 34.24 4.24 3.39
C SER A 199 35.20 3.25 2.74
N HIS A 200 34.87 1.95 2.76
CA HIS A 200 35.68 0.88 2.15
C HIS A 200 35.26 0.57 0.71
N ILE A 201 34.13 1.12 0.24
CA ILE A 201 33.65 1.03 -1.15
C ILE A 201 33.91 2.39 -1.80
N SER A 202 34.49 2.41 -3.02
CA SER A 202 34.63 3.67 -3.75
C SER A 202 33.27 4.11 -4.29
N ARG A 203 32.95 5.41 -4.18
CA ARG A 203 31.73 5.99 -4.79
C ARG A 203 31.74 5.90 -6.31
N ASP A 204 32.94 5.92 -6.91
CA ASP A 204 33.14 5.82 -8.35
C ASP A 204 33.27 4.36 -8.83
N PHE A 205 33.01 3.36 -7.96
CA PHE A 205 33.06 1.95 -8.34
C PHE A 205 31.83 1.58 -9.19
N LYS A 206 32.08 0.93 -10.33
CA LYS A 206 31.07 0.32 -11.19
C LYS A 206 31.39 -1.15 -11.41
N LEU A 207 30.36 -1.98 -11.53
CA LEU A 207 30.50 -3.37 -11.93
C LEU A 207 30.96 -3.44 -13.40
N ASP A 208 31.84 -4.39 -13.70
CA ASP A 208 32.53 -4.55 -14.98
C ASP A 208 32.34 -5.98 -15.49
N GLN A 209 31.95 -6.12 -16.76
CA GLN A 209 31.71 -7.39 -17.44
C GLN A 209 32.91 -8.35 -17.37
N ASP A 210 34.14 -7.82 -17.48
CA ASP A 210 35.37 -8.62 -17.52
C ASP A 210 35.95 -8.91 -16.13
N ALA A 211 35.41 -8.28 -15.08
CA ALA A 211 35.91 -8.41 -13.70
C ALA A 211 34.79 -8.80 -12.71
N PRO A 212 34.39 -10.10 -12.67
CA PRO A 212 33.37 -10.61 -11.75
C PRO A 212 33.60 -10.16 -10.31
N THR A 213 32.72 -9.28 -9.82
CA THR A 213 32.86 -8.64 -8.51
C THR A 213 31.60 -8.82 -7.68
N ILE A 214 31.80 -9.12 -6.39
CA ILE A 214 30.76 -9.32 -5.37
C ILE A 214 31.06 -8.40 -4.19
N ILE A 215 30.05 -7.79 -3.59
CA ILE A 215 30.19 -6.96 -2.38
C ILE A 215 29.61 -7.70 -1.18
N SER A 216 30.43 -7.99 -0.17
CA SER A 216 29.92 -8.54 1.09
C SER A 216 29.38 -7.43 1.97
N LEU A 217 28.14 -7.57 2.46
CA LEU A 217 27.52 -6.69 3.46
C LEU A 217 27.94 -7.09 4.89
N ILE A 218 28.51 -8.29 5.04
CA ILE A 218 29.01 -8.82 6.32
C ILE A 218 30.53 -8.99 6.27
N TYR A 219 31.20 -8.95 7.43
CA TYR A 219 32.61 -9.32 7.49
C TYR A 219 32.77 -10.83 7.27
N LEU A 220 33.49 -11.21 6.24
CA LEU A 220 33.91 -12.58 5.96
C LEU A 220 35.33 -12.81 6.47
N SER A 221 35.54 -13.92 7.18
CA SER A 221 36.86 -14.41 7.56
C SER A 221 37.67 -14.87 6.34
N VAL A 222 38.98 -15.09 6.55
CA VAL A 222 39.87 -15.61 5.51
C VAL A 222 39.43 -17.00 5.01
N GLU A 223 38.86 -17.81 5.91
CA GLU A 223 38.34 -19.14 5.60
C GLU A 223 37.04 -19.07 4.79
N GLU A 224 36.06 -18.28 5.22
CA GLU A 224 34.83 -18.06 4.45
C GLU A 224 35.12 -17.49 3.05
N LEU A 225 36.04 -16.51 2.94
CA LEU A 225 36.49 -15.97 1.65
C LEU A 225 37.18 -17.02 0.76
N HIS A 226 37.85 -18.01 1.35
CA HIS A 226 38.48 -19.10 0.61
C HIS A 226 37.44 -20.12 0.13
N ASN A 227 36.52 -20.50 1.01
CA ASN A 227 35.46 -21.46 0.73
C ASN A 227 34.53 -20.93 -0.35
N ILE A 228 33.98 -19.71 -0.20
CA ILE A 228 33.09 -19.07 -1.20
C ILE A 228 33.76 -18.98 -2.58
N LYS A 229 35.05 -18.61 -2.65
CA LYS A 229 35.78 -18.56 -3.93
C LYS A 229 36.04 -19.94 -4.53
N THR A 230 36.17 -20.97 -3.69
CA THR A 230 36.34 -22.35 -4.13
C THR A 230 35.03 -22.92 -4.67
N ASP A 231 33.92 -22.68 -3.96
CA ASP A 231 32.56 -23.07 -4.37
C ASP A 231 32.18 -22.42 -5.72
N ILE A 232 32.45 -21.11 -5.88
CA ILE A 232 32.23 -20.39 -7.14
C ILE A 232 33.05 -20.97 -8.30
N LEU A 233 34.24 -21.51 -8.03
CA LEU A 233 35.10 -22.12 -9.04
C LEU A 233 34.85 -23.63 -9.24
N ALA A 234 33.99 -24.27 -8.43
CA ALA A 234 33.81 -25.73 -8.45
C ALA A 234 33.37 -26.28 -9.82
N ASN A 235 32.50 -25.55 -10.51
CA ASN A 235 32.01 -25.89 -11.85
C ASN A 235 32.65 -25.04 -12.97
N ALA A 236 33.58 -24.14 -12.63
CA ALA A 236 34.21 -23.25 -13.61
C ALA A 236 35.20 -24.01 -14.51
N SER A 237 35.29 -23.64 -15.80
CA SER A 237 36.29 -24.26 -16.69
C SER A 237 37.71 -23.91 -16.22
N PRO A 238 38.71 -24.81 -16.39
CA PRO A 238 40.08 -24.55 -15.95
C PRO A 238 40.63 -23.23 -16.51
N GLY A 239 41.11 -22.35 -15.63
CA GLY A 239 41.70 -21.06 -15.98
C GLY A 239 40.85 -19.82 -15.72
N HIS A 240 39.63 -19.94 -15.19
CA HIS A 240 38.89 -18.78 -14.68
C HIS A 240 39.59 -18.20 -13.44
N ALA A 241 39.73 -16.87 -13.40
CA ALA A 241 40.18 -16.18 -12.19
C ALA A 241 39.06 -16.20 -11.13
N PRO A 242 39.39 -16.33 -9.82
CA PRO A 242 38.40 -16.17 -8.76
C PRO A 242 37.81 -14.76 -8.78
N PRO A 243 36.53 -14.58 -8.39
CA PRO A 243 35.91 -13.27 -8.34
C PRO A 243 36.59 -12.36 -7.32
N LYS A 244 36.51 -11.06 -7.59
CA LYS A 244 36.87 -10.02 -6.64
C LYS A 244 35.75 -9.92 -5.61
N ILE A 245 36.05 -10.19 -4.34
CA ILE A 245 35.13 -9.95 -3.24
C ILE A 245 35.58 -8.68 -2.53
N ILE A 246 34.74 -7.64 -2.54
CA ILE A 246 34.90 -6.46 -1.69
C ILE A 246 34.31 -6.85 -0.33
N ASN A 247 35.18 -7.22 0.60
CA ASN A 247 34.76 -7.68 1.92
C ASN A 247 34.41 -6.48 2.82
N TRP A 248 33.37 -6.63 3.65
CA TRP A 248 33.05 -5.65 4.68
C TRP A 248 34.16 -5.62 5.75
N PRO A 249 34.46 -4.48 6.40
CA PRO A 249 35.56 -4.42 7.38
C PRO A 249 35.22 -5.11 8.70
N ALA A 250 36.21 -5.76 9.32
CA ALA A 250 36.08 -6.36 10.63
C ALA A 250 35.77 -5.30 11.72
N GLY A 251 34.86 -5.62 12.63
CA GLY A 251 34.53 -4.77 13.79
C GLY A 251 33.68 -3.53 13.46
N ILE A 252 33.11 -3.45 12.26
CA ILE A 252 32.06 -2.49 11.89
C ILE A 252 30.72 -3.26 11.87
N GLU A 253 29.61 -2.60 12.20
CA GLU A 253 28.27 -3.18 11.98
C GLU A 253 28.08 -3.57 10.50
N PRO A 254 27.32 -4.64 10.20
CA PRO A 254 27.07 -5.07 8.82
C PRO A 254 26.27 -4.01 8.04
N GLY A 255 26.27 -4.12 6.71
CA GLY A 255 25.49 -3.26 5.83
C GLY A 255 23.99 -3.50 5.98
N SER A 256 23.24 -2.42 6.19
CA SER A 256 21.77 -2.42 6.20
C SER A 256 21.19 -2.67 4.80
N GLU A 257 19.89 -2.94 4.73
CA GLU A 257 19.10 -2.94 3.50
C GLU A 257 19.19 -1.59 2.77
N ALA A 258 19.29 -0.48 3.52
CA ALA A 258 19.57 0.84 2.96
C ALA A 258 20.99 0.90 2.35
N ASP A 259 22.03 0.38 3.03
CA ASP A 259 23.38 0.26 2.42
C ASP A 259 23.31 -0.54 1.12
N LEU A 260 22.60 -1.67 1.09
CA LEU A 260 22.40 -2.48 -0.11
C LEU A 260 21.76 -1.66 -1.23
N TRP A 261 20.69 -0.90 -0.96
CA TRP A 261 20.05 -0.01 -1.94
C TRP A 261 21.01 1.01 -2.54
N TYR A 262 21.67 1.83 -1.69
CA TYR A 262 22.56 2.88 -2.18
C TYR A 262 23.80 2.32 -2.87
N ILE A 263 24.37 1.23 -2.36
CA ILE A 263 25.48 0.54 -3.01
C ILE A 263 25.03 0.03 -4.38
N PHE A 264 23.90 -0.66 -4.49
CA PHE A 264 23.39 -1.15 -5.77
C PHE A 264 23.21 -0.01 -6.78
N ASP A 265 22.49 1.05 -6.41
CA ASP A 265 22.19 2.16 -7.32
C ASP A 265 23.46 2.86 -7.84
N ALA A 266 24.47 2.98 -6.97
CA ALA A 266 25.77 3.52 -7.34
C ALA A 266 26.59 2.56 -8.22
N ILE A 267 26.68 1.25 -7.93
CA ILE A 267 27.60 0.33 -8.60
C ILE A 267 27.04 -0.32 -9.88
N LYS A 268 25.71 -0.40 -10.02
CA LYS A 268 25.06 -1.08 -11.15
C LYS A 268 25.53 -0.52 -12.49
N HIS A 269 25.56 -1.38 -13.49
CA HIS A 269 25.73 -0.96 -14.87
C HIS A 269 24.48 -0.19 -15.34
N ASP A 270 24.63 0.57 -16.43
CA ASP A 270 23.51 1.29 -17.02
C ASP A 270 22.56 0.30 -17.71
N PHE A 271 21.25 0.61 -17.71
CA PHE A 271 20.26 -0.19 -18.44
C PHE A 271 20.65 -0.28 -19.92
N VAL A 272 20.84 -1.49 -20.44
CA VAL A 272 21.26 -1.74 -21.83
C VAL A 272 20.02 -1.82 -22.72
N PRO A 273 19.72 -0.83 -23.58
CA PRO A 273 18.48 -0.85 -24.36
C PRO A 273 18.44 -2.04 -25.34
N PRO A 274 17.27 -2.68 -25.52
CA PRO A 274 15.96 -2.31 -25.00
C PRO A 274 15.65 -2.89 -23.59
N TYR A 275 16.60 -3.55 -22.93
CA TYR A 275 16.35 -4.34 -21.73
C TYR A 275 16.08 -3.48 -20.49
N GLY A 276 15.04 -3.87 -19.75
CA GLY A 276 14.54 -3.17 -18.57
C GLY A 276 15.14 -3.66 -17.26
N GLU A 277 16.11 -4.57 -17.26
CA GLU A 277 16.65 -5.20 -16.05
C GLU A 277 18.14 -4.89 -15.87
N VAL A 278 18.55 -4.63 -14.62
CA VAL A 278 19.95 -4.52 -14.20
C VAL A 278 20.18 -5.31 -12.91
N PHE A 279 21.39 -5.84 -12.78
CA PHE A 279 21.74 -6.83 -11.76
C PHE A 279 22.97 -6.42 -10.94
N GLY A 280 22.99 -6.84 -9.68
CA GLY A 280 24.08 -6.64 -8.73
C GLY A 280 24.24 -7.87 -7.83
N PHE A 281 25.44 -8.03 -7.24
CA PHE A 281 25.82 -9.27 -6.56
C PHE A 281 26.42 -8.99 -5.18
N PHE A 282 25.81 -9.59 -4.16
CA PHE A 282 26.15 -9.35 -2.76
C PHE A 282 26.36 -10.66 -1.99
N ILE A 283 27.08 -10.59 -0.87
CA ILE A 283 27.11 -11.67 0.13
C ILE A 283 26.51 -11.11 1.43
N ASP A 284 25.60 -11.88 2.03
CA ASP A 284 24.96 -11.58 3.31
C ASP A 284 24.79 -12.88 4.11
N SER A 285 24.36 -12.80 5.37
CA SER A 285 23.93 -13.97 6.13
C SER A 285 22.89 -13.57 7.17
N MET A 286 21.75 -14.27 7.18
CA MET A 286 20.71 -14.08 8.19
C MET A 286 21.21 -14.33 9.62
N TYR A 287 22.21 -15.21 9.80
CA TYR A 287 22.66 -15.69 11.11
C TYR A 287 24.06 -15.18 11.47
N LEU A 288 24.20 -13.86 11.59
CA LEU A 288 25.50 -13.16 11.76
C LEU A 288 26.47 -13.73 12.79
N ALA A 289 25.96 -14.26 13.91
CA ALA A 289 26.71 -14.70 15.09
C ALA A 289 26.59 -16.21 15.38
N ASP A 290 25.99 -16.97 14.46
CA ASP A 290 25.85 -18.42 14.60
C ASP A 290 27.19 -19.13 14.31
N PRO A 291 27.61 -20.13 15.13
CA PRO A 291 28.82 -20.92 14.86
C PRO A 291 28.82 -21.59 13.48
N ASP A 292 27.64 -21.99 12.98
CA ASP A 292 27.45 -22.69 11.71
C ASP A 292 26.86 -21.76 10.63
N ARG A 293 27.07 -20.43 10.75
CA ARG A 293 26.58 -19.46 9.76
C ARG A 293 27.11 -19.79 8.37
N ASP A 294 26.22 -19.82 7.38
CA ASP A 294 26.62 -19.83 5.97
C ASP A 294 26.41 -18.44 5.35
N PRO A 295 27.47 -17.81 4.81
CA PRO A 295 27.32 -16.65 3.94
C PRO A 295 26.67 -17.02 2.61
N GLU A 296 25.51 -16.43 2.36
CA GLU A 296 24.69 -16.67 1.17
C GLU A 296 25.06 -15.71 0.05
N LEU A 297 25.00 -16.18 -1.20
CA LEU A 297 25.22 -15.34 -2.37
C LEU A 297 23.88 -14.81 -2.89
N LEU A 298 23.75 -13.49 -2.87
CA LEU A 298 22.55 -12.78 -3.29
C LEU A 298 22.76 -12.15 -4.66
N MET A 299 21.79 -12.38 -5.55
CA MET A 299 21.56 -11.57 -6.73
C MET A 299 20.47 -10.56 -6.41
N VAL A 300 20.71 -9.29 -6.74
CA VAL A 300 19.74 -8.21 -6.62
C VAL A 300 19.39 -7.74 -8.02
N THR A 301 18.09 -7.66 -8.33
CA THR A 301 17.57 -7.23 -9.63
C THR A 301 16.75 -5.95 -9.45
N ARG A 302 16.93 -4.98 -10.35
CA ARG A 302 16.03 -3.82 -10.46
C ARG A 302 15.47 -3.73 -11.86
N THR A 303 14.19 -3.43 -11.95
CA THR A 303 13.44 -3.37 -13.21
C THR A 303 13.02 -1.93 -13.51
N LYS A 304 13.01 -1.59 -14.80
CA LYS A 304 12.56 -0.33 -15.37
C LYS A 304 11.46 -0.63 -16.38
N ILE A 305 10.37 0.14 -16.33
CA ILE A 305 9.23 -0.01 -17.23
C ILE A 305 9.18 1.21 -18.15
N ASP A 306 9.46 1.01 -19.43
CA ASP A 306 9.51 2.11 -20.39
C ASP A 306 8.11 2.67 -20.68
N ASP A 307 7.19 1.81 -21.14
CA ASP A 307 5.82 2.15 -21.56
C ASP A 307 4.75 1.59 -20.59
N ALA A 308 4.70 2.08 -19.35
CA ALA A 308 3.63 1.69 -18.42
C ALA A 308 2.37 2.56 -18.62
N GLU A 309 1.22 1.95 -18.90
CA GLU A 309 -0.09 2.62 -18.77
C GLU A 309 -0.42 2.92 -17.29
N ASP A 310 0.08 2.09 -16.37
CA ASP A 310 -0.02 2.31 -14.93
C ASP A 310 1.24 2.98 -14.36
N ALA A 311 1.13 4.28 -14.10
CA ALA A 311 2.17 5.08 -13.46
C ALA A 311 2.54 4.59 -12.05
N ALA A 312 1.61 3.98 -11.30
CA ALA A 312 1.89 3.43 -9.98
C ALA A 312 2.73 2.15 -10.07
N ALA A 313 2.41 1.24 -10.99
CA ALA A 313 3.25 0.07 -11.25
C ALA A 313 4.68 0.45 -11.68
N LYS A 314 4.83 1.47 -12.53
CA LYS A 314 6.14 2.02 -12.91
C LYS A 314 6.90 2.60 -11.72
N PHE A 315 6.24 3.46 -10.93
CA PHE A 315 6.83 4.06 -9.75
C PHE A 315 7.32 3.01 -8.74
N VAL A 316 6.51 1.97 -8.49
CA VAL A 316 6.88 0.85 -7.61
C VAL A 316 8.09 0.11 -8.17
N ALA A 317 8.06 -0.33 -9.44
CA ALA A 317 9.16 -1.08 -10.05
C ALA A 317 10.48 -0.29 -10.09
N GLU A 318 10.43 1.00 -10.41
CA GLU A 318 11.62 1.86 -10.44
C GLU A 318 12.17 2.16 -9.04
N ASN A 319 11.38 1.99 -7.97
CA ASN A 319 11.78 2.25 -6.57
C ASN A 319 11.78 1.00 -5.67
N SER A 320 11.76 -0.19 -6.26
CA SER A 320 11.98 -1.48 -5.58
C SER A 320 13.06 -2.31 -6.29
N MET A 321 13.64 -3.24 -5.56
CA MET A 321 14.55 -4.28 -6.06
C MET A 321 14.14 -5.62 -5.47
N GLU A 322 14.44 -6.69 -6.18
CA GLU A 322 14.20 -8.05 -5.71
C GLU A 322 15.53 -8.72 -5.36
N ALA A 323 15.62 -9.29 -4.15
CA ALA A 323 16.76 -10.08 -3.72
C ALA A 323 16.45 -11.57 -3.85
N THR A 324 17.34 -12.29 -4.53
CA THR A 324 17.22 -13.71 -4.80
C THR A 324 18.51 -14.44 -4.43
N ARG A 325 18.38 -15.59 -3.76
CA ARG A 325 19.53 -16.47 -3.48
C ARG A 325 19.92 -17.20 -4.75
N ILE A 326 21.20 -17.17 -5.11
CA ILE A 326 21.77 -17.98 -6.19
C ILE A 326 22.81 -18.94 -5.62
N ARG A 327 23.00 -20.10 -6.25
CA ARG A 327 24.02 -21.02 -5.75
C ARG A 327 25.42 -20.47 -6.06
N LYS A 328 26.36 -20.68 -5.14
CA LYS A 328 27.75 -20.18 -5.27
C LYS A 328 28.37 -20.68 -6.59
N ASP A 329 28.14 -21.94 -6.95
CA ASP A 329 28.63 -22.58 -8.19
C ASP A 329 27.99 -22.05 -9.49
N GLU A 330 26.88 -21.31 -9.41
CA GLU A 330 26.21 -20.70 -10.58
C GLU A 330 26.76 -19.30 -10.89
N PHE A 331 27.40 -18.63 -9.92
CA PHE A 331 27.72 -17.19 -9.97
C PHE A 331 28.32 -16.71 -11.30
N LEU A 332 29.30 -17.43 -11.84
CA LEU A 332 30.00 -17.00 -13.07
C LEU A 332 29.13 -17.09 -14.32
N GLU A 333 28.11 -17.96 -14.34
CA GLU A 333 27.13 -18.01 -15.43
C GLU A 333 26.11 -16.88 -15.28
N VAL A 334 25.60 -16.66 -14.06
CA VAL A 334 24.67 -15.56 -13.74
C VAL A 334 25.30 -14.20 -14.05
N TYR A 335 26.54 -13.97 -13.63
CA TYR A 335 27.28 -12.74 -13.91
C TYR A 335 27.42 -12.48 -15.42
N ARG A 336 27.68 -13.52 -16.21
CA ARG A 336 27.76 -13.40 -17.68
C ARG A 336 26.42 -13.09 -18.32
N ALA A 337 25.34 -13.72 -17.87
CA ALA A 337 24.00 -13.46 -18.38
C ALA A 337 23.51 -12.04 -18.05
N ALA A 338 23.84 -11.52 -16.86
CA ALA A 338 23.54 -10.15 -16.47
C ALA A 338 24.15 -9.09 -17.42
N PHE A 339 25.39 -9.29 -17.87
CA PHE A 339 26.09 -8.36 -18.78
C PHE A 339 25.91 -8.65 -20.28
N ASN A 340 25.23 -9.74 -20.64
CA ASN A 340 24.97 -10.11 -22.03
C ASN A 340 23.48 -10.44 -22.23
N PRO A 341 22.58 -9.44 -22.10
CA PRO A 341 21.16 -9.65 -22.21
C PRO A 341 20.75 -10.07 -23.63
N THR A 342 19.74 -10.94 -23.71
CA THR A 342 19.20 -11.49 -24.96
C THR A 342 17.67 -11.58 -24.88
N GLY A 343 17.00 -11.80 -26.02
CA GLY A 343 15.54 -11.97 -26.06
C GLY A 343 14.80 -10.77 -26.64
N ASP A 344 13.48 -10.91 -26.75
CA ASP A 344 12.55 -9.91 -27.31
C ASP A 344 11.65 -9.33 -26.20
N ARG A 345 10.82 -8.33 -26.54
CA ARG A 345 9.83 -7.73 -25.63
C ARG A 345 8.81 -8.78 -25.17
N ASP A 346 8.69 -9.03 -23.87
CA ASP A 346 7.54 -9.74 -23.30
C ASP A 346 6.30 -8.81 -23.31
N GLY A 347 5.10 -9.40 -23.29
CA GLY A 347 3.83 -8.66 -23.47
C GLY A 347 3.50 -7.60 -22.41
N ASN A 348 4.25 -7.55 -21.29
CA ASN A 348 3.95 -6.74 -20.11
C ASN A 348 4.72 -5.41 -20.06
N ALA A 349 5.13 -4.86 -21.21
CA ALA A 349 5.95 -3.64 -21.34
C ALA A 349 7.34 -3.65 -20.66
N VAL A 350 7.74 -4.78 -20.07
CA VAL A 350 9.10 -5.04 -19.55
C VAL A 350 9.87 -5.89 -20.56
N HIS A 351 11.09 -5.46 -20.88
CA HIS A 351 12.04 -6.24 -21.66
C HIS A 351 12.95 -7.04 -20.73
N HIS A 352 12.48 -8.24 -20.34
CA HIS A 352 13.23 -9.17 -19.49
C HIS A 352 14.49 -9.69 -20.19
N ASN A 353 15.53 -9.99 -19.41
CA ASN A 353 16.76 -10.60 -19.88
C ASN A 353 16.54 -12.10 -20.12
N GLY A 354 16.32 -12.48 -21.37
CA GLY A 354 16.16 -13.85 -21.82
C GLY A 354 17.36 -14.77 -21.54
N ALA A 355 18.58 -14.23 -21.35
CA ALA A 355 19.73 -15.04 -20.93
C ALA A 355 19.57 -15.47 -19.46
N MET A 356 19.13 -14.55 -18.60
CA MET A 356 18.82 -14.82 -17.20
C MET A 356 17.64 -15.79 -17.06
N ARG A 357 16.53 -15.53 -17.76
CA ARG A 357 15.36 -16.44 -17.82
C ARG A 357 15.72 -17.84 -18.35
N SER A 358 16.73 -17.94 -19.22
CA SER A 358 17.23 -19.23 -19.72
C SER A 358 18.17 -19.96 -18.76
N LEU A 359 18.76 -19.28 -17.77
CA LEU A 359 19.49 -19.91 -16.67
C LEU A 359 18.50 -20.38 -15.59
N ASP A 360 17.62 -19.49 -15.15
CA ASP A 360 16.52 -19.73 -14.21
C ASP A 360 15.74 -21.04 -14.50
N LEU A 361 15.29 -21.21 -15.75
CA LEU A 361 14.59 -22.41 -16.20
C LEU A 361 15.43 -23.71 -16.18
N LYS A 362 16.77 -23.63 -16.12
CA LYS A 362 17.68 -24.78 -16.02
C LYS A 362 18.08 -25.10 -14.58
N THR A 363 18.24 -24.08 -13.75
CA THR A 363 18.72 -24.19 -12.36
C THR A 363 17.61 -24.57 -11.39
N GLY A 364 16.36 -24.37 -11.80
CA GLY A 364 15.19 -24.44 -10.93
C GLY A 364 14.85 -23.03 -10.45
N ALA A 365 13.57 -22.66 -10.58
CA ALA A 365 13.13 -21.27 -10.54
C ALA A 365 13.67 -20.50 -9.33
N TRP A 366 14.44 -19.46 -9.62
CA TRP A 366 14.98 -18.48 -8.69
C TRP A 366 13.85 -17.61 -8.14
N SER A 367 13.25 -18.03 -7.02
CA SER A 367 12.25 -17.23 -6.32
C SER A 367 12.89 -16.09 -5.51
N PRO A 368 12.52 -14.81 -5.72
CA PRO A 368 12.96 -13.73 -4.85
C PRO A 368 12.39 -13.92 -3.44
N PHE A 369 13.22 -13.71 -2.42
CA PHE A 369 12.83 -13.91 -1.02
C PHE A 369 12.54 -12.60 -0.28
N ALA A 370 13.09 -11.47 -0.75
CA ALA A 370 12.87 -10.17 -0.16
C ALA A 370 12.73 -9.09 -1.25
N ILE A 371 11.91 -8.10 -0.96
CA ILE A 371 11.88 -6.84 -1.69
C ILE A 371 12.65 -5.80 -0.88
N ILE A 372 13.49 -5.06 -1.59
CA ILE A 372 14.30 -3.98 -1.04
C ILE A 372 13.81 -2.68 -1.67
N THR A 373 13.22 -1.79 -0.87
CA THR A 373 12.66 -0.53 -1.37
C THR A 373 13.57 0.67 -1.14
N ASN A 374 13.38 1.71 -1.95
CA ASN A 374 14.10 2.97 -1.85
C ASN A 374 13.96 3.58 -0.43
N PRO A 375 15.03 3.72 0.36
CA PRO A 375 14.94 4.18 1.75
C PRO A 375 14.60 5.67 1.89
N ASP A 376 14.64 6.44 0.80
CA ASP A 376 14.27 7.87 0.73
C ASP A 376 12.83 8.11 0.28
N ILE A 377 12.12 7.08 -0.19
CA ILE A 377 10.78 7.21 -0.77
C ILE A 377 9.85 6.15 -0.17
N PRO A 378 8.67 6.51 0.37
CA PRO A 378 7.76 5.54 0.94
C PRO A 378 7.11 4.72 -0.17
N VAL A 379 7.68 3.56 -0.50
CA VAL A 379 7.12 2.60 -1.46
C VAL A 379 6.53 1.42 -0.70
N LEU A 380 5.44 0.85 -1.22
CA LEU A 380 4.83 -0.40 -0.74
C LEU A 380 4.55 -1.25 -1.97
N VAL A 381 4.98 -2.51 -1.96
CA VAL A 381 4.76 -3.41 -3.09
C VAL A 381 3.52 -4.28 -2.83
N PRO A 382 2.49 -4.25 -3.70
CA PRO A 382 1.22 -4.94 -3.42
C PRO A 382 1.30 -6.47 -3.26
N SER A 383 2.36 -7.12 -3.74
CA SER A 383 2.61 -8.56 -3.59
C SER A 383 3.25 -8.95 -2.25
N ALA A 384 3.69 -7.96 -1.44
CA ALA A 384 4.40 -8.17 -0.20
C ALA A 384 3.57 -7.73 1.01
N LEU A 385 3.78 -8.40 2.14
CA LEU A 385 3.30 -7.91 3.42
C LEU A 385 4.34 -6.93 4.00
N PRO A 386 3.98 -5.68 4.32
CA PRO A 386 4.92 -4.70 4.83
C PRO A 386 5.15 -4.84 6.34
N PHE A 387 6.43 -4.74 6.73
CA PHE A 387 6.92 -4.79 8.10
C PHE A 387 7.39 -3.40 8.53
N PHE A 388 6.53 -2.63 9.19
CA PHE A 388 6.82 -1.29 9.68
C PHE A 388 7.67 -1.33 10.94
N VAL A 389 8.93 -0.94 10.83
CA VAL A 389 9.83 -0.73 11.96
C VAL A 389 9.52 0.62 12.58
N LEU A 390 8.94 0.61 13.79
CA LEU A 390 8.34 1.80 14.41
C LEU A 390 9.35 2.78 15.04
N GLN A 391 10.62 2.39 15.12
CA GLN A 391 11.69 3.14 15.77
C GLN A 391 13.03 2.95 15.04
N PRO A 392 14.05 3.80 15.25
CA PRO A 392 15.40 3.53 14.79
C PRO A 392 15.95 2.22 15.36
N ILE A 393 16.59 1.43 14.49
CA ILE A 393 17.27 0.17 14.82
C ILE A 393 18.68 0.18 14.20
N SER A 394 19.58 -0.65 14.70
CA SER A 394 20.90 -0.85 14.06
C SER A 394 20.86 -1.94 13.00
N SER A 395 21.80 -1.95 12.06
CA SER A 395 21.89 -2.98 11.01
C SER A 395 21.95 -4.39 11.60
N THR A 396 22.58 -4.55 12.77
CA THR A 396 22.64 -5.84 13.48
C THR A 396 21.24 -6.32 13.91
N GLN A 397 20.38 -5.40 14.37
CA GLN A 397 19.00 -5.72 14.74
C GLN A 397 18.15 -6.02 13.50
N GLU A 398 18.40 -5.33 12.39
CA GLU A 398 17.75 -5.54 11.11
C GLU A 398 18.03 -6.95 10.53
N HIS A 399 19.26 -7.46 10.65
CA HIS A 399 19.56 -8.85 10.31
C HIS A 399 18.84 -9.85 11.24
N ALA A 400 18.74 -9.53 12.54
CA ALA A 400 17.98 -10.35 13.48
C ALA A 400 16.48 -10.40 13.15
N LEU A 401 15.89 -9.32 12.63
CA LEU A 401 14.54 -9.35 12.06
C LEU A 401 14.48 -10.31 10.86
N ARG A 402 15.35 -10.13 9.86
CA ARG A 402 15.38 -10.96 8.64
C ARG A 402 15.58 -12.46 8.94
N SER A 403 16.25 -12.81 10.05
CA SER A 403 16.45 -14.20 10.48
C SER A 403 15.25 -14.85 11.18
N VAL A 404 14.34 -14.04 11.75
CA VAL A 404 13.09 -14.48 12.40
C VAL A 404 11.91 -14.54 11.43
N PHE A 405 11.92 -13.75 10.35
CA PHE A 405 10.92 -13.79 9.27
C PHE A 405 11.47 -14.40 7.97
N PRO A 406 12.01 -15.64 7.96
CA PRO A 406 12.50 -16.23 6.73
C PRO A 406 11.34 -16.63 5.82
N CYS A 407 11.30 -16.03 4.63
CA CYS A 407 10.29 -16.23 3.60
C CYS A 407 10.37 -17.62 2.96
N PHE A 408 9.87 -18.66 3.63
CA PHE A 408 9.95 -20.03 3.11
C PHE A 408 8.88 -20.38 2.05
N ASN A 409 7.81 -19.58 1.91
CA ASN A 409 6.65 -19.90 1.05
C ASN A 409 6.23 -18.74 0.11
N ALA A 410 7.14 -18.29 -0.76
CA ALA A 410 6.90 -17.39 -1.90
C ALA A 410 6.36 -15.95 -1.63
N THR A 411 5.93 -15.62 -0.41
CA THR A 411 5.60 -14.23 -0.03
C THR A 411 6.89 -13.44 0.21
N GLN A 412 7.15 -12.43 -0.62
CA GLN A 412 8.26 -11.50 -0.42
C GLN A 412 7.98 -10.65 0.84
N THR A 413 8.97 -10.53 1.74
CA THR A 413 8.93 -9.54 2.83
C THR A 413 9.44 -8.19 2.35
N GLN A 414 8.89 -7.11 2.89
CA GLN A 414 9.38 -5.75 2.72
C GLN A 414 9.50 -5.07 4.09
N PHE A 415 10.69 -4.62 4.48
CA PHE A 415 10.88 -3.85 5.70
C PHE A 415 10.75 -2.34 5.43
N PHE A 416 10.07 -1.63 6.32
CA PHE A 416 9.78 -0.21 6.16
C PHE A 416 10.14 0.58 7.43
N HIS A 417 11.13 1.46 7.36
CA HIS A 417 11.61 2.21 8.52
C HIS A 417 10.90 3.57 8.65
N ILE A 418 9.95 3.67 9.59
CA ILE A 418 9.15 4.89 9.80
C ILE A 418 10.05 6.10 10.09
N PRO A 419 9.94 7.20 9.32
CA PRO A 419 10.63 8.46 9.58
C PRO A 419 10.30 9.01 10.96
N ASP A 420 11.32 9.46 11.69
CA ASP A 420 11.20 10.01 13.06
C ASP A 420 10.38 9.14 14.05
N GLY A 421 10.27 7.82 13.79
CA GLY A 421 9.40 6.91 14.53
C GLY A 421 9.71 6.81 16.03
N ASP A 422 8.67 6.94 16.86
CA ASP A 422 8.75 6.95 18.32
C ASP A 422 8.51 5.59 18.98
N GLY A 423 8.41 4.51 18.20
CA GLY A 423 8.12 3.16 18.66
C GLY A 423 6.64 2.84 18.84
N THR A 424 5.71 3.76 18.51
CA THR A 424 4.27 3.58 18.73
C THR A 424 3.45 3.39 17.44
N ILE A 425 2.40 2.55 17.53
CA ILE A 425 1.39 2.39 16.47
C ILE A 425 0.70 3.72 16.13
N THR A 426 0.45 4.56 17.14
CA THR A 426 -0.15 5.88 16.93
C THR A 426 0.67 6.75 15.98
N HIS A 427 2.01 6.61 15.99
CA HIS A 427 2.88 7.29 15.05
C HIS A 427 2.77 6.71 13.63
N LEU A 428 2.74 5.38 13.49
CA LEU A 428 2.50 4.72 12.20
C LEU A 428 1.17 5.16 11.55
N LEU A 429 0.08 5.20 12.32
CA LEU A 429 -1.22 5.61 11.78
C LEU A 429 -1.25 7.09 11.38
N ARG A 430 -0.58 7.97 12.14
CA ARG A 430 -0.36 9.37 11.74
C ARG A 430 0.54 9.49 10.51
N TYR A 431 1.50 8.60 10.35
CA TYR A 431 2.38 8.56 9.18
C TYR A 431 1.59 8.18 7.92
N PHE A 432 0.68 7.22 8.00
CA PHE A 432 -0.25 6.93 6.89
C PHE A 432 -1.09 8.16 6.51
N GLN A 433 -1.50 8.99 7.46
CA GLN A 433 -2.23 10.24 7.19
C GLN A 433 -1.33 11.42 6.76
N SER A 434 0.00 11.24 6.72
CA SER A 434 0.93 12.33 6.42
C SER A 434 0.98 12.61 4.91
N SER A 435 1.24 13.88 4.54
CA SER A 435 1.47 14.26 3.15
C SER A 435 2.62 13.50 2.50
N GLU A 436 3.61 13.07 3.29
CA GLU A 436 4.73 12.26 2.82
C GLU A 436 4.25 10.91 2.29
N PHE A 437 3.43 10.17 3.06
CA PHE A 437 2.89 8.89 2.62
C PHE A 437 1.78 9.06 1.57
N THR A 438 0.88 10.05 1.72
CA THR A 438 -0.23 10.27 0.79
C THR A 438 0.20 10.75 -0.61
N SER A 439 1.42 11.25 -0.76
CA SER A 439 1.97 11.65 -2.07
C SER A 439 2.25 10.46 -2.99
N PHE A 440 2.54 9.29 -2.42
CA PHE A 440 2.96 8.10 -3.17
C PHE A 440 1.93 6.95 -3.11
N HIS A 441 1.04 6.95 -2.11
CA HIS A 441 0.01 5.91 -1.93
C HIS A 441 -1.41 6.42 -2.18
N ARG A 442 -2.25 5.57 -2.78
CA ARG A 442 -3.70 5.82 -2.89
C ARG A 442 -4.48 5.36 -1.66
N ARG A 443 -3.96 4.40 -0.91
CA ARG A 443 -4.46 3.90 0.39
C ARG A 443 -3.30 3.31 1.18
N PRO A 444 -3.34 3.30 2.53
CA PRO A 444 -2.42 2.53 3.36
C PRO A 444 -2.70 1.02 3.20
N PRO A 445 -1.74 0.15 3.57
CA PRO A 445 -1.90 -1.29 3.38
C PRO A 445 -3.05 -1.81 4.26
N ALA A 446 -3.85 -2.74 3.73
CA ALA A 446 -4.93 -3.36 4.51
C ALA A 446 -4.38 -4.14 5.71
N ASP A 447 -3.31 -4.90 5.48
CA ASP A 447 -2.67 -5.75 6.48
C ASP A 447 -1.20 -5.39 6.60
N PHE A 448 -0.68 -5.36 7.83
CA PHE A 448 0.73 -5.04 8.08
C PHE A 448 1.25 -5.63 9.38
N VAL A 449 2.58 -5.74 9.46
CA VAL A 449 3.30 -5.99 10.71
C VAL A 449 3.88 -4.69 11.22
N ALA A 450 3.87 -4.51 12.54
CA ALA A 450 4.55 -3.41 13.20
C ALA A 450 5.53 -3.95 14.25
N ILE A 451 6.79 -3.51 14.14
CA ILE A 451 7.91 -3.91 14.97
C ILE A 451 8.20 -2.78 15.96
N ASP A 452 7.71 -2.95 17.19
CA ASP A 452 7.95 -2.04 18.32
C ASP A 452 9.12 -2.50 19.22
N ALA A 453 9.51 -1.70 20.22
CA ALA A 453 10.59 -2.04 21.15
C ALA A 453 10.43 -3.44 21.82
N PRO A 454 9.25 -3.82 22.37
CA PRO A 454 8.98 -5.18 22.82
C PRO A 454 9.23 -6.25 21.76
N SER A 455 8.76 -6.03 20.52
CA SER A 455 8.96 -6.97 19.41
C SER A 455 10.44 -7.17 19.10
N LEU A 456 11.16 -6.06 18.92
CA LEU A 456 12.60 -6.03 18.67
C LEU A 456 13.40 -6.71 19.79
N SER A 457 12.99 -6.50 21.05
CA SER A 457 13.59 -7.12 22.22
C SER A 457 13.33 -8.62 22.29
N SER A 458 12.12 -9.08 21.92
CA SER A 458 11.80 -10.51 21.86
C SER A 458 12.61 -11.23 20.78
N ILE A 459 12.78 -10.59 19.61
CA ILE A 459 13.54 -11.11 18.47
C ILE A 459 15.03 -11.19 18.79
N THR A 460 15.62 -10.12 19.33
CA THR A 460 17.08 -10.08 19.62
C THR A 460 17.49 -11.10 20.70
N ASN A 461 16.57 -11.51 21.57
CA ASN A 461 16.82 -12.51 22.61
C ASN A 461 16.44 -13.94 22.20
N ALA A 462 15.72 -14.12 21.09
CA ALA A 462 15.33 -15.43 20.59
C ALA A 462 16.56 -16.18 20.06
N LYS A 463 16.85 -17.34 20.63
CA LYS A 463 17.86 -18.27 20.12
C LYS A 463 17.15 -19.43 19.45
N ARG A 464 17.65 -19.88 18.30
CA ARG A 464 17.17 -21.11 17.71
C ARG A 464 17.74 -22.30 18.48
N ASP A 465 16.87 -23.21 18.89
CA ASP A 465 17.27 -24.52 19.41
C ASP A 465 17.72 -25.38 18.23
N GLY A 466 18.96 -25.87 18.28
CA GLY A 466 19.55 -26.67 17.21
C GLY A 466 18.96 -28.07 17.07
N GLU A 467 18.29 -28.61 18.09
CA GLU A 467 17.66 -29.94 18.01
C GLU A 467 16.23 -29.88 17.45
N THR A 468 15.45 -28.86 17.83
CA THR A 468 14.03 -28.74 17.42
C THR A 468 13.80 -27.73 16.30
N GLY A 469 14.75 -26.84 16.02
CA GLY A 469 14.60 -25.72 15.08
C GLY A 469 13.70 -24.59 15.59
N CYS A 470 13.10 -24.73 16.78
CA CYS A 470 12.21 -23.78 17.42
C CYS A 470 12.97 -22.63 18.12
N TRP A 471 12.28 -21.53 18.43
CA TRP A 471 12.88 -20.41 19.17
C TRP A 471 12.77 -20.60 20.69
N SER A 472 13.86 -20.35 21.42
CA SER A 472 13.97 -20.46 22.88
C SER A 472 13.04 -19.52 23.65
N SER A 473 12.62 -18.45 22.99
CA SER A 473 11.57 -17.52 23.40
C SER A 473 10.83 -17.13 22.13
N GLN A 474 9.51 -17.24 22.15
CA GLN A 474 8.68 -16.88 21.00
C GLN A 474 8.85 -15.38 20.70
N PRO A 475 9.31 -15.01 19.50
CA PRO A 475 9.21 -13.64 19.03
C PRO A 475 7.75 -13.20 19.08
N SER A 476 7.50 -11.92 19.39
CA SER A 476 6.16 -11.35 19.28
C SER A 476 6.16 -10.11 18.41
N VAL A 477 5.08 -9.89 17.68
CA VAL A 477 4.91 -8.73 16.78
C VAL A 477 3.52 -8.12 16.96
N LEU A 478 3.37 -6.86 16.58
CA LEU A 478 2.06 -6.25 16.40
C LEU A 478 1.58 -6.53 14.98
N LEU A 479 0.35 -7.02 14.85
CA LEU A 479 -0.35 -7.23 13.59
C LEU A 479 -1.43 -6.17 13.48
N GLY A 480 -1.49 -5.45 12.36
CA GLY A 480 -2.59 -4.58 12.00
C GLY A 480 -3.37 -5.15 10.84
N THR A 481 -4.70 -5.17 10.94
CA THR A 481 -5.61 -5.39 9.80
C THR A 481 -6.64 -4.28 9.73
N SER A 482 -7.05 -3.92 8.52
CA SER A 482 -8.04 -2.89 8.25
C SER A 482 -9.40 -3.30 8.83
N ALA A 483 -9.91 -2.46 9.72
CA ALA A 483 -11.27 -2.60 10.22
C ALA A 483 -12.22 -1.82 9.30
N PHE A 484 -13.32 -2.44 8.89
CA PHE A 484 -14.35 -1.77 8.11
C PHE A 484 -15.74 -2.02 8.69
N ILE A 485 -16.67 -1.14 8.35
CA ILE A 485 -18.10 -1.28 8.66
C ILE A 485 -18.84 -1.50 7.35
N LEU A 486 -19.60 -2.58 7.28
CA LEU A 486 -20.49 -2.82 6.15
C LEU A 486 -21.83 -2.11 6.40
N HIS A 487 -22.19 -1.26 5.46
CA HIS A 487 -23.51 -0.66 5.35
C HIS A 487 -24.37 -1.57 4.48
N GLU A 488 -25.22 -2.37 5.12
CA GLU A 488 -26.19 -3.24 4.46
C GLU A 488 -27.55 -2.55 4.38
N GLY A 489 -28.19 -2.57 3.20
CA GLY A 489 -29.57 -2.14 2.99
C GLY A 489 -30.56 -3.30 3.15
N ASP A 490 -31.80 -3.11 2.69
CA ASP A 490 -32.82 -4.16 2.75
C ASP A 490 -32.30 -5.49 2.18
N MET A 491 -32.69 -6.60 2.84
CA MET A 491 -32.34 -7.98 2.48
C MET A 491 -30.84 -8.32 2.60
N GLY A 492 -30.05 -7.52 3.34
CA GLY A 492 -28.62 -7.78 3.56
C GLY A 492 -27.76 -7.45 2.34
N ARG A 493 -28.22 -6.51 1.49
CA ARG A 493 -27.50 -6.05 0.31
C ARG A 493 -26.40 -5.08 0.72
N LEU A 494 -25.13 -5.38 0.45
CA LEU A 494 -24.05 -4.43 0.66
C LEU A 494 -24.29 -3.16 -0.17
N LEU A 495 -24.26 -2.01 0.48
CA LEU A 495 -24.38 -0.69 -0.14
C LEU A 495 -23.03 0.01 -0.20
N ALA A 496 -22.30 -0.03 0.92
CA ALA A 496 -20.99 0.59 1.06
C ALA A 496 -20.14 -0.12 2.13
N GLU A 497 -18.82 -0.10 1.93
CA GLU A 497 -17.81 -0.55 2.87
C GLU A 497 -17.04 0.67 3.39
N ASP A 498 -17.09 0.92 4.69
CA ASP A 498 -16.44 2.06 5.31
C ASP A 498 -15.20 1.63 6.12
N GLN A 499 -14.00 1.85 5.58
CA GLN A 499 -12.76 1.51 6.28
C GLN A 499 -12.51 2.50 7.42
N VAL A 500 -12.67 2.07 8.68
CA VAL A 500 -12.68 2.95 9.86
C VAL A 500 -11.37 2.95 10.67
N GLY A 501 -10.30 2.34 10.14
CA GLY A 501 -8.97 2.32 10.75
C GLY A 501 -8.42 0.90 10.84
N TYR A 502 -7.77 0.58 11.96
CA TYR A 502 -7.09 -0.71 12.16
C TYR A 502 -7.38 -1.34 13.52
N ALA A 503 -7.67 -2.64 13.52
CA ALA A 503 -7.50 -3.47 14.70
C ALA A 503 -6.02 -3.88 14.78
N VAL A 504 -5.38 -3.69 15.94
CA VAL A 504 -3.97 -4.00 16.14
C VAL A 504 -3.79 -4.90 17.37
N GLY A 505 -3.02 -5.97 17.25
CA GLY A 505 -2.87 -6.96 18.33
C GLY A 505 -1.50 -7.61 18.36
N ARG A 506 -1.06 -8.04 19.55
CA ARG A 506 0.24 -8.71 19.71
C ARG A 506 0.10 -10.21 19.49
N CYS A 507 0.73 -10.73 18.45
CA CYS A 507 0.81 -12.16 18.19
C CYS A 507 2.20 -12.70 18.61
N ALA A 508 2.22 -13.87 19.25
CA ALA A 508 3.45 -14.64 19.47
C ALA A 508 3.65 -15.63 18.31
N MET A 509 4.88 -15.75 17.83
CA MET A 509 5.26 -16.62 16.71
C MET A 509 5.77 -17.97 17.24
N TRP A 510 5.10 -19.07 16.88
CA TRP A 510 5.46 -20.41 17.36
C TRP A 510 6.27 -21.20 16.33
N GLY A 511 6.23 -20.82 15.05
CA GLY A 511 7.03 -21.45 14.01
C GLY A 511 7.02 -20.73 12.65
N VAL A 512 7.73 -21.31 11.68
CA VAL A 512 7.84 -20.80 10.30
C VAL A 512 6.67 -21.21 9.42
N GLU A 513 6.16 -22.43 9.60
CA GLU A 513 4.97 -22.94 8.89
C GLU A 513 3.73 -22.07 9.17
N GLU A 514 3.72 -21.37 10.31
CA GLU A 514 2.63 -20.49 10.69
C GLU A 514 2.52 -19.21 9.83
N HIS A 515 3.48 -18.81 8.98
CA HIS A 515 3.34 -17.53 8.24
C HIS A 515 2.08 -17.46 7.35
N GLN A 516 1.67 -18.58 6.72
CA GLN A 516 0.42 -18.62 5.96
C GLN A 516 -0.80 -18.62 6.90
N ASP A 517 -0.78 -19.46 7.93
CA ASP A 517 -1.77 -19.47 9.02
C ASP A 517 -1.91 -18.11 9.72
N TRP A 518 -0.85 -17.29 9.70
CA TRP A 518 -0.74 -16.01 10.38
C TRP A 518 -1.23 -14.86 9.51
N ALA A 519 -0.98 -14.92 8.19
CA ALA A 519 -1.68 -14.06 7.23
C ALA A 519 -3.19 -14.33 7.29
N ILE A 520 -3.60 -15.61 7.36
CA ILE A 520 -4.99 -16.03 7.57
C ILE A 520 -5.52 -15.58 8.94
N ARG A 521 -4.77 -15.74 10.05
CA ARG A 521 -5.20 -15.26 11.39
C ARG A 521 -5.24 -13.73 11.50
N ALA A 522 -4.50 -13.01 10.66
CA ALA A 522 -4.55 -11.55 10.57
C ALA A 522 -5.80 -11.11 9.79
N SER A 523 -6.06 -11.73 8.63
CA SER A 523 -7.23 -11.47 7.78
C SER A 523 -8.55 -11.82 8.51
N ASP A 524 -8.64 -13.04 9.05
CA ASP A 524 -9.73 -13.52 9.91
C ASP A 524 -9.88 -12.76 11.25
N CYS A 525 -8.94 -11.86 11.60
CA CYS A 525 -8.82 -11.28 12.94
C CYS A 525 -8.72 -12.31 14.10
N ARG A 526 -8.43 -13.59 13.82
CA ARG A 526 -8.41 -14.66 14.84
C ARG A 526 -7.34 -14.48 15.92
N GLY A 527 -6.25 -13.76 15.62
CA GLY A 527 -5.28 -13.33 16.63
C GLY A 527 -5.77 -12.21 17.56
N LEU A 528 -6.92 -11.61 17.24
CA LEU A 528 -7.61 -10.52 17.96
C LEU A 528 -8.94 -10.98 18.59
N MET A 529 -9.42 -12.18 18.26
CA MET A 529 -10.68 -12.76 18.77
C MET A 529 -10.56 -13.46 20.14
N GLY A 530 -9.58 -13.09 20.96
CA GLY A 530 -9.62 -13.40 22.39
C GLY A 530 -10.65 -12.52 23.07
N ASP A 531 -11.90 -13.01 23.12
CA ASP A 531 -13.13 -12.38 23.65
C ASP A 531 -13.18 -10.84 23.58
N ILE A 532 -14.02 -10.33 22.67
CA ILE A 532 -14.48 -8.93 22.65
C ILE A 532 -15.47 -8.72 23.82
N GLY A 533 -14.95 -8.88 25.04
CA GLY A 533 -15.62 -8.58 26.29
C GLY A 533 -15.44 -7.12 26.67
N GLU A 534 -16.36 -6.61 27.48
CA GLU A 534 -16.35 -5.22 27.96
C GLU A 534 -15.01 -4.84 28.62
N ILE A 535 -14.62 -3.58 28.48
CA ILE A 535 -13.38 -3.03 29.06
C ILE A 535 -13.48 -3.03 30.60
N GLY A 536 -13.07 -4.16 31.19
CA GLY A 536 -12.81 -4.37 32.61
C GLY A 536 -11.33 -4.71 32.83
N GLU A 537 -10.84 -4.46 34.04
CA GLU A 537 -9.40 -4.52 34.35
C GLU A 537 -8.84 -5.96 34.44
N GLU A 538 -7.54 -6.08 34.13
CA GLU A 538 -6.60 -7.15 34.52
C GLU A 538 -6.87 -8.61 34.04
N GLU A 539 -6.24 -9.01 32.93
CA GLU A 539 -5.57 -10.32 32.86
C GLU A 539 -4.34 -10.32 31.93
N GLU A 540 -3.30 -11.09 32.30
CA GLU A 540 -2.02 -11.18 31.57
C GLU A 540 -2.07 -12.25 30.46
N GLY A 541 -2.31 -11.84 29.21
CA GLY A 541 -2.10 -12.73 28.06
C GLY A 541 -2.79 -12.26 26.78
N VAL A 542 -2.02 -11.70 25.84
CA VAL A 542 -2.49 -11.30 24.49
C VAL A 542 -3.63 -10.26 24.54
N THR A 543 -3.28 -9.01 24.86
CA THR A 543 -4.19 -7.87 24.72
C THR A 543 -4.11 -7.26 23.32
N GLY A 544 -5.22 -7.31 22.59
CA GLY A 544 -5.44 -6.43 21.43
C GLY A 544 -5.51 -4.97 21.87
N ARG A 545 -4.96 -4.06 21.06
CA ARG A 545 -5.09 -2.60 21.23
C ARG A 545 -5.64 -1.99 19.94
N PHE A 546 -6.95 -1.82 19.89
CA PHE A 546 -7.62 -1.06 18.84
C PHE A 546 -7.03 0.36 18.77
N CYS A 547 -6.54 0.73 17.60
CA CYS A 547 -5.93 2.03 17.36
C CYS A 547 -6.83 2.80 16.39
N TRP A 548 -7.84 3.45 16.97
CA TRP A 548 -8.87 4.19 16.25
C TRP A 548 -8.52 5.67 16.12
N ASP A 549 -8.85 6.26 14.98
CA ASP A 549 -8.90 7.71 14.78
C ASP A 549 -10.30 8.22 14.39
N CYS A 550 -11.26 7.32 14.14
CA CYS A 550 -12.63 7.67 13.72
C CYS A 550 -13.59 7.93 14.89
N PHE A 551 -13.34 7.38 16.08
CA PHE A 551 -14.27 7.39 17.22
C PHE A 551 -13.67 8.16 18.40
N GLY A 552 -14.48 9.01 19.03
CA GLY A 552 -14.09 9.75 20.23
C GLY A 552 -14.15 8.89 21.49
N LYS A 553 -13.46 9.31 22.56
CA LYS A 553 -13.75 8.77 23.90
C LYS A 553 -15.19 9.14 24.28
N GLY A 554 -16.08 8.14 24.34
CA GLY A 554 -17.48 8.30 24.72
C GLY A 554 -18.49 8.19 23.56
N ASP A 555 -18.08 7.74 22.38
CA ASP A 555 -19.01 7.24 21.36
C ASP A 555 -19.41 5.80 21.72
N GLU A 556 -20.58 5.61 22.34
CA GLU A 556 -20.93 4.36 23.05
C GLU A 556 -21.49 3.22 22.17
N GLU A 557 -21.97 3.49 20.95
CA GLU A 557 -22.46 2.46 20.01
C GLU A 557 -22.00 2.72 18.57
N VAL A 558 -21.60 1.66 17.87
CA VAL A 558 -21.26 1.67 16.44
C VAL A 558 -22.46 1.18 15.64
N GLU A 559 -22.97 2.00 14.73
CA GLU A 559 -24.05 1.62 13.82
C GLU A 559 -23.49 0.84 12.62
N GLY A 560 -23.87 -0.42 12.48
CA GLY A 560 -23.47 -1.30 11.38
C GLY A 560 -22.70 -2.53 11.86
N ARG A 561 -22.43 -3.46 10.94
CA ARG A 561 -21.64 -4.66 11.24
C ARG A 561 -20.17 -4.36 11.00
N VAL A 562 -19.40 -4.20 12.07
CA VAL A 562 -17.93 -4.21 11.99
C VAL A 562 -17.48 -5.57 11.46
N GLN A 563 -16.62 -5.54 10.45
CA GLN A 563 -15.98 -6.71 9.87
C GLN A 563 -14.49 -6.43 9.67
N PHE A 564 -13.75 -7.52 9.47
CA PHE A 564 -12.32 -7.54 9.17
C PHE A 564 -12.14 -8.28 7.85
N ARG A 565 -11.00 -8.07 7.20
CA ARG A 565 -10.81 -8.50 5.82
C ARG A 565 -10.45 -9.98 5.77
N GLU A 566 -11.44 -10.85 5.53
CA GLU A 566 -11.24 -12.31 5.35
C GLU A 566 -10.18 -12.66 4.29
#